data_AF-A0A409VF85-F1
#
_entry.id   AF-A0A409VF85-F1
#
_cell.length_a   1.000
_cell.length_b   1.000
_cell.length_c   1.000
_cell.angle_alpha   90.00
_cell.angle_beta   90.00
_cell.angle_gamma   90.00
#
_symmetry.space_group_name_H-M   'P 1'
#
loop_
_entity.id
_entity.type
_entity.pdbx_description
1 polymer ?
#
loop_
_entity_poly.entity_id
_entity_poly.type
_entity_poly.pdbx_seq_one_letter_code
_entity_poly.pdbx_strand_id
1 'polypeptide(L)'
;MTDEQRVSLYDARWKVLRSQDNIAPLTFDQMPWPVLSAVTSLKGLNGKQFALFYEAAAKGRSHARVIKEALLRFHPDKFANLEPKIHPDALADVRSGMELVIHYLNDIKNL
;
A
#
# COMPACT_ATOMS: atom_id res chain seq x y z
N MET A 1 11.72 -9.58 -12.46
CA MET A 1 10.94 -8.33 -12.37
C MET A 1 11.77 -7.32 -11.59
N THR A 2 12.08 -6.16 -12.17
CA THR A 2 12.86 -5.10 -11.52
C THR A 2 12.03 -4.34 -10.48
N ASP A 3 12.66 -3.48 -9.68
CA ASP A 3 11.96 -2.65 -8.69
C ASP A 3 10.99 -1.67 -9.36
N GLU A 4 11.38 -1.09 -10.50
CA GLU A 4 10.54 -0.19 -11.29
C GLU A 4 9.29 -0.91 -11.81
N GLN A 5 9.45 -2.18 -12.24
CA GLN A 5 8.32 -3.01 -12.65
C GLN A 5 7.40 -3.36 -11.46
N ARG A 6 7.95 -3.56 -10.26
CA ARG A 6 7.18 -3.80 -9.03
C ARG A 6 6.38 -2.57 -8.60
N VAL A 7 6.98 -1.38 -8.66
CA VAL A 7 6.30 -0.11 -8.39
C VAL A 7 5.18 0.13 -9.42
N SER A 8 5.45 -0.13 -10.70
CA SER A 8 4.43 -0.02 -11.76
C SER A 8 3.25 -0.98 -11.55
N LEU A 9 3.53 -2.22 -11.14
CA LEU A 9 2.49 -3.20 -10.79
C LEU A 9 1.68 -2.77 -9.56
N TYR A 10 2.32 -2.22 -8.54
CA TYR A 10 1.67 -1.63 -7.38
C TYR A 10 0.67 -0.54 -7.79
N ASP A 11 1.06 0.38 -8.67
CA ASP A 11 0.17 1.43 -9.17
C ASP A 11 -0.99 0.89 -10.00
N ALA A 12 -0.73 -0.11 -10.85
CA ALA A 12 -1.77 -0.78 -11.62
C ALA A 12 -2.81 -1.46 -10.72
N ARG A 13 -2.38 -2.15 -9.66
CA ARG A 13 -3.28 -2.79 -8.69
C ARG A 13 -4.17 -1.78 -7.98
N TRP A 14 -3.60 -0.67 -7.52
CA TRP A 14 -4.38 0.41 -6.91
C TRP A 14 -5.39 1.02 -7.88
N LYS A 15 -5.07 1.14 -9.16
CA LYS A 15 -6.00 1.59 -10.19
C LYS A 15 -7.19 0.63 -10.33
N VAL A 16 -6.92 -0.68 -10.43
CA VAL A 16 -7.95 -1.72 -10.55
C VAL A 16 -8.90 -1.71 -9.35
N LEU A 17 -8.34 -1.73 -8.12
CA LEU A 17 -9.12 -1.73 -6.87
C LEU A 17 -10.09 -0.55 -6.75
N ARG A 18 -9.72 0.60 -7.30
CA ARG A 18 -10.53 1.83 -7.24
C ARG A 18 -11.55 1.93 -8.37
N SER A 19 -11.31 1.27 -9.50
CA SER A 19 -12.18 1.36 -10.68
C SER A 19 -13.27 0.30 -10.75
N GLN A 20 -13.12 -0.80 -10.00
CA GLN A 20 -14.03 -1.93 -10.09
C GLN A 20 -14.84 -2.06 -8.80
N ASP A 21 -16.17 -2.09 -8.94
CA ASP A 21 -17.08 -2.26 -7.81
C ASP A 21 -17.43 -3.72 -7.54
N ASN A 22 -17.39 -4.57 -8.57
CA ASN A 22 -17.63 -6.02 -8.46
C ASN A 22 -16.32 -6.80 -8.57
N ILE A 23 -15.50 -6.75 -7.50
CA ILE A 23 -14.32 -7.62 -7.33
C ILE A 23 -14.61 -8.68 -6.28
N ALA A 24 -13.98 -9.85 -6.43
CA ALA A 24 -13.99 -10.87 -5.39
C ALA A 24 -13.46 -10.28 -4.08
N PRO A 25 -13.93 -10.76 -2.91
CA PRO A 25 -13.47 -10.27 -1.62
C PRO A 25 -11.95 -10.36 -1.50
N LEU A 26 -11.32 -9.23 -1.18
CA LEU A 26 -9.88 -9.10 -1.14
C LEU A 26 -9.31 -9.73 0.12
N THR A 27 -8.27 -10.54 -0.05
CA THR A 27 -7.45 -11.05 1.03
C THR A 27 -6.23 -10.15 1.28
N PHE A 28 -5.54 -10.36 2.40
CA PHE A 28 -4.39 -9.55 2.79
C PHE A 28 -3.28 -9.53 1.72
N ASP A 29 -2.98 -10.66 1.10
CA ASP A 29 -1.92 -10.81 0.09
C ASP A 29 -2.27 -10.18 -1.27
N GLN A 30 -3.55 -9.91 -1.51
CA GLN A 30 -4.04 -9.21 -2.69
C GLN A 30 -3.98 -7.68 -2.55
N MET A 31 -3.84 -7.19 -1.32
CA MET A 31 -3.68 -5.76 -1.07
C MET A 31 -2.35 -5.25 -1.66
N PRO A 32 -2.37 -4.10 -2.36
CA PRO A 32 -1.17 -3.50 -2.93
C PRO A 32 -0.37 -2.76 -1.85
N TRP A 33 0.33 -3.53 -1.02
CA TRP A 33 1.24 -3.03 -0.01
C TRP A 33 2.48 -2.36 -0.64
N PRO A 34 3.04 -1.31 -0.02
CA PRO A 34 4.22 -0.60 -0.52
C PRO A 34 5.50 -1.39 -0.18
N VAL A 35 5.65 -2.56 -0.78
CA VAL A 35 6.77 -3.48 -0.58
C VAL A 35 7.19 -4.05 -1.93
N LEU A 36 8.47 -4.40 -2.07
CA LEU A 36 9.01 -4.96 -3.31
C LEU A 36 8.86 -6.50 -3.37
N SER A 37 8.46 -7.17 -2.29
CA SER A 37 8.19 -8.61 -2.26
C SER A 37 6.72 -8.91 -2.06
N ALA A 38 6.30 -10.14 -2.40
CA ALA A 38 4.99 -10.61 -1.96
C ALA A 38 4.97 -10.71 -0.42
N VAL A 39 3.84 -10.34 0.18
CA VAL A 39 3.62 -10.44 1.63
C VAL A 39 2.27 -11.12 1.86
N THR A 40 2.24 -12.07 2.78
CA THR A 40 1.05 -12.88 3.09
C THR A 40 0.51 -12.62 4.49
N SER A 41 1.18 -11.77 5.27
CA SER A 41 0.75 -11.39 6.62
C SER A 41 1.41 -10.07 7.05
N LEU A 42 0.90 -9.52 8.16
CA LEU A 42 1.44 -8.31 8.81
C LEU A 42 2.95 -8.34 9.08
N LYS A 43 3.52 -9.52 9.37
CA LYS A 43 4.96 -9.66 9.64
C LYS A 43 5.84 -9.21 8.46
N GLY A 44 5.30 -9.27 7.24
CA GLY A 44 5.97 -8.79 6.03
C GLY A 44 5.99 -7.26 5.88
N LEU A 45 5.19 -6.54 6.67
CA LEU A 45 5.09 -5.08 6.64
C LEU A 45 5.95 -4.47 7.74
N ASN A 46 7.05 -3.83 7.35
CA ASN A 46 7.95 -3.18 8.30
C ASN A 46 8.73 -2.03 7.62
N GLY A 47 9.31 -1.15 8.44
CA GLY A 47 10.00 0.04 7.98
C GLY A 47 11.13 -0.22 6.97
N LYS A 48 11.83 -1.36 7.06
CA LYS A 48 12.86 -1.73 6.08
C LYS A 48 12.26 -2.00 4.69
N GLN A 49 11.16 -2.75 4.64
CA GLN A 49 10.48 -3.03 3.36
C GLN A 49 9.87 -1.76 2.76
N PHE A 50 9.30 -0.90 3.60
CA PHE A 50 8.76 0.38 3.17
C PHE A 50 9.84 1.33 2.64
N ALA A 51 10.97 1.45 3.33
CA ALA A 51 12.09 2.28 2.90
C ALA A 51 12.59 1.90 1.51
N LEU A 52 12.84 0.60 1.28
CA LEU A 52 13.25 0.09 -0.03
C LEU A 52 12.22 0.40 -1.13
N PHE A 53 10.93 0.23 -0.83
CA PHE A 53 9.88 0.53 -1.78
C PHE A 53 9.81 2.02 -2.12
N TYR A 54 9.83 2.91 -1.13
CA TYR A 54 9.70 4.34 -1.38
C TYR A 54 10.95 4.96 -2.01
N GLU A 55 12.14 4.40 -1.73
CA GLU A 55 13.37 4.73 -2.46
C GLU A 55 13.23 4.37 -3.95
N ALA A 56 12.77 3.14 -4.25
CA ALA A 56 12.52 2.73 -5.63
C ALA A 56 11.42 3.58 -6.31
N ALA A 57 10.34 3.90 -5.60
CA ALA A 57 9.24 4.71 -6.12
C ALA A 57 9.61 6.19 -6.33
N ALA A 58 10.63 6.69 -5.61
CA ALA A 58 11.16 8.04 -5.76
C ALA A 58 12.20 8.18 -6.88
N LYS A 59 12.65 7.08 -7.53
CA LYS A 59 13.58 7.18 -8.66
C LYS A 59 13.00 8.08 -9.76
N GLY A 60 13.67 9.21 -10.03
CA GLY A 60 13.24 10.21 -11.01
C GLY A 60 12.04 11.07 -10.58
N ARG A 61 11.64 11.03 -9.30
CA ARG A 61 10.52 11.79 -8.72
C ARG A 61 10.94 12.47 -7.43
N SER A 62 10.21 13.50 -7.02
CA SER A 62 10.39 14.10 -5.68
C SER A 62 9.92 13.12 -4.61
N HIS A 63 10.78 12.83 -3.63
CA HIS A 63 10.46 11.97 -2.50
C HIS A 63 9.22 12.50 -1.74
N ALA A 64 9.20 13.80 -1.44
CA ALA A 64 8.05 14.45 -0.79
C ALA A 64 6.73 14.28 -1.57
N ARG A 65 6.79 14.32 -2.91
CA ARG A 65 5.61 14.07 -3.76
C ARG A 65 5.13 12.62 -3.63
N VAL A 66 6.04 11.65 -3.67
CA VAL A 66 5.71 10.22 -3.53
C VAL A 66 5.06 9.95 -2.17
N ILE A 67 5.62 10.48 -1.08
CA ILE A 67 5.06 10.33 0.27
C ILE A 67 3.68 10.96 0.38
N LYS A 68 3.48 12.17 -0.16
CA LYS A 68 2.16 12.83 -0.17
C LYS A 68 1.10 12.00 -0.93
N GLU A 69 1.45 11.46 -2.09
CA GLU A 69 0.54 10.62 -2.88
C GLU A 69 0.23 9.29 -2.16
N ALA A 70 1.21 8.72 -1.46
CA ALA A 70 1.01 7.53 -0.64
C ALA A 70 0.07 7.80 0.54
N LEU A 71 0.26 8.89 1.30
CA LEU A 71 -0.65 9.26 2.39
C LEU A 71 -2.10 9.45 1.92
N LEU A 72 -2.31 10.07 0.75
CA LEU A 72 -3.65 10.19 0.15
C LEU A 72 -4.25 8.83 -0.23
N ARG A 73 -3.40 7.87 -0.60
CA ARG A 73 -3.82 6.53 -1.02
C ARG A 73 -4.20 5.64 0.15
N PHE A 74 -3.49 5.77 1.27
CA PHE A 74 -3.75 5.04 2.51
C PHE A 74 -4.71 5.78 3.46
N HIS A 75 -5.20 6.97 3.11
CA HIS A 75 -6.09 7.77 3.95
C HIS A 75 -7.34 6.98 4.43
N PRO A 76 -7.78 7.14 5.70
CA PRO A 76 -8.94 6.44 6.25
C PRO A 76 -10.21 6.52 5.38
N ASP A 77 -10.52 7.70 4.83
CA ASP A 77 -11.68 7.85 3.92
C ASP A 77 -11.59 6.96 2.68
N LYS A 78 -10.38 6.72 2.15
CA LYS A 78 -10.20 5.80 1.01
C LYS A 78 -10.33 4.36 1.47
N PHE A 79 -9.90 4.05 2.68
CA PHE A 79 -10.10 2.73 3.27
C PHE A 79 -11.58 2.40 3.50
N ALA A 80 -12.39 3.36 3.95
CA ALA A 80 -13.84 3.17 4.14
C ALA A 80 -14.56 2.71 2.85
N ASN A 81 -14.07 3.13 1.68
CA ASN A 81 -14.60 2.68 0.38
C ASN A 81 -14.11 1.28 -0.04
N LEU A 82 -12.99 0.83 0.53
CA LEU A 82 -12.37 -0.46 0.25
C LEU A 82 -12.82 -1.55 1.24
N GLU A 83 -13.13 -1.17 2.47
CA GLU A 83 -13.54 -2.05 3.57
C GLU A 83 -14.66 -3.04 3.19
N PRO A 84 -15.74 -2.64 2.50
CA PRO A 84 -16.77 -3.58 2.04
C PRO A 84 -16.28 -4.61 1.01
N LYS A 85 -15.13 -4.36 0.36
CA LYS A 85 -14.53 -5.24 -0.65
C LYS A 85 -13.51 -6.21 -0.04
N ILE A 86 -13.24 -6.14 1.26
CA ILE A 86 -12.26 -6.99 1.94
C ILE A 86 -12.95 -8.20 2.54
N HIS A 87 -12.34 -9.38 2.41
CA HIS A 87 -12.82 -10.59 3.05
C HIS A 87 -12.87 -10.40 4.58
N PRO A 88 -13.96 -10.78 5.27
CA PRO A 88 -14.11 -10.56 6.72
C PRO A 88 -12.91 -11.04 7.55
N ASP A 89 -12.39 -12.24 7.24
CA ASP A 89 -11.24 -12.81 7.94
C ASP A 89 -9.93 -12.04 7.72
N ALA A 90 -9.83 -11.27 6.64
CA ALA A 90 -8.66 -10.45 6.33
C ALA A 90 -8.80 -9.01 6.88
N LEU A 91 -9.99 -8.59 7.30
CA LEU A 91 -10.29 -7.19 7.59
C LEU A 91 -9.41 -6.62 8.72
N ALA A 92 -9.23 -7.38 9.80
CA ALA A 92 -8.41 -6.96 10.93
C ALA A 92 -6.95 -6.75 10.50
N ASP A 93 -6.37 -7.72 9.80
CA ASP A 93 -4.99 -7.66 9.32
C ASP A 93 -4.79 -6.55 8.28
N VAL A 94 -5.74 -6.36 7.37
CA VAL A 94 -5.64 -5.26 6.39
C VAL A 94 -5.71 -3.90 7.10
N ARG A 95 -6.62 -3.72 8.07
CA ARG A 95 -6.71 -2.47 8.85
C ARG A 95 -5.38 -2.17 9.55
N SER A 96 -4.83 -3.13 10.28
CA SER A 96 -3.52 -2.97 10.94
C SER A 96 -2.39 -2.71 9.93
N GLY A 97 -2.43 -3.35 8.76
CA GLY A 97 -1.46 -3.10 7.69
C GLY A 97 -1.52 -1.67 7.16
N MET A 98 -2.72 -1.12 6.98
CA MET A 98 -2.92 0.27 6.56
C MET A 98 -2.36 1.24 7.62
N GLU A 99 -2.61 0.97 8.90
CA GLU A 99 -2.08 1.78 10.02
C GLU A 99 -0.55 1.77 10.07
N LEU A 100 0.09 0.61 9.87
CA LEU A 100 1.55 0.50 9.81
C LEU A 100 2.14 1.35 8.68
N VAL A 101 1.49 1.35 7.50
CA VAL A 101 1.93 2.17 6.36
C VAL A 101 1.77 3.66 6.66
N ILE A 102 0.62 4.08 7.21
CA ILE A 102 0.36 5.48 7.58
C ILE A 102 1.36 5.96 8.63
N HIS A 103 1.60 5.16 9.67
CA HIS A 103 2.55 5.49 10.73
C HIS A 103 3.94 5.73 10.16
N TYR A 104 4.45 4.78 9.37
CA TYR A 104 5.73 4.92 8.69
C TYR A 104 5.80 6.16 7.79
N LEU A 105 4.77 6.41 6.98
CA LEU A 105 4.70 7.58 6.10
C LEU A 105 4.72 8.91 6.87
N ASN A 106 4.08 8.97 8.03
CA ASN A 106 4.10 10.15 8.88
C ASN A 106 5.47 10.38 9.53
N ASP A 107 6.15 9.30 9.92
CA ASP A 107 7.50 9.40 10.49
C ASP A 107 8.47 10.01 9.47
N ILE A 108 8.45 9.53 8.23
CA ILE A 108 9.37 10.02 7.19
C ILE A 108 8.94 11.32 6.51
N LYS A 109 7.68 11.75 6.68
CA LYS A 109 7.21 13.06 6.19
C LYS A 109 7.83 14.22 6.97
N ASN A 110 8.20 13.99 8.23
CA ASN A 110 8.71 15.01 9.14
C ASN A 110 10.25 14.97 9.31
N LEU A 111 10.93 14.09 8.56
CA LEU A 111 12.39 14.03 8.44
C LEU A 111 12.87 14.92 7.29
#